data_AF-M0BNW0-F1
#
_entry.id   AF-M0BNW0-F1
#
_cell.length_a   1.000
_cell.length_b   1.000
_cell.length_c   1.000
_cell.angle_alpha   90.00
_cell.angle_beta   90.00
_cell.angle_gamma   90.00
#
_symmetry.space_group_name_H-M   'P 1'
#
loop_
_entity.id
_entity.type
_entity.pdbx_description
1 polymer ?
#
loop_
_entity_poly.entity_id
_entity_poly.type
_entity_poly.pdbx_seq_one_letter_code
_entity_poly.pdbx_strand_id
1 'polypeptide(L)'
;MGRTNPTYRDALAQLEAEWKPMRRALRREYQHDFDRLFDRARGYADAAGYANQPDPERALVLSLLLAHEAEIRCLHDRLDELERSRQSGASEAETSMEADAGATRDSTHDTDTGVGAE
;
A
#
# COMPACT_ATOMS: atom_id res chain seq x y z
N MET A 1 -46.47 12.14 -4.96
CA MET A 1 -45.59 12.89 -4.05
C MET A 1 -44.44 11.98 -3.62
N GLY A 2 -43.38 11.93 -4.42
CA GLY A 2 -42.20 11.10 -4.17
C GLY A 2 -41.00 11.91 -4.61
N ARG A 3 -40.44 12.69 -3.69
CA ARG A 3 -39.13 13.31 -3.86
C ARG A 3 -38.27 12.72 -2.77
N THR A 4 -37.91 11.46 -2.93
CA THR A 4 -36.76 10.90 -2.22
C THR A 4 -35.60 11.81 -2.59
N ASN A 5 -35.02 12.48 -1.60
CA ASN A 5 -33.90 13.37 -1.82
C ASN A 5 -32.82 12.53 -2.55
N PRO A 6 -32.28 12.98 -3.69
CA PRO A 6 -31.27 12.20 -4.41
C PRO A 6 -30.14 11.86 -3.45
N THR A 7 -29.84 10.57 -3.34
CA THR A 7 -28.78 10.12 -2.44
C THR A 7 -27.44 10.55 -3.00
N TYR A 8 -26.42 10.63 -2.16
CA TYR A 8 -25.06 10.87 -2.64
C TYR A 8 -24.62 9.83 -3.70
N ARG A 9 -25.14 8.60 -3.62
CA ARG A 9 -24.91 7.56 -4.63
C ARG A 9 -25.50 7.92 -6.00
N ASP A 10 -26.70 8.53 -6.02
CA ASP A 10 -27.33 9.00 -7.26
C ASP A 10 -26.55 10.19 -7.86
N ALA A 11 -26.12 11.11 -7.00
CA ALA A 11 -25.30 12.24 -7.41
C ALA A 11 -23.94 11.81 -7.97
N LEU A 12 -23.32 10.78 -7.38
CA LEU A 12 -22.09 10.16 -7.90
C LEU A 12 -22.25 9.59 -9.30
N ALA A 13 -23.35 8.88 -9.57
CA ALA A 13 -23.63 8.32 -10.90
C ALA A 13 -23.85 9.43 -11.94
N GLN A 14 -24.49 10.53 -11.55
CA GLN A 14 -24.68 11.69 -12.39
C GLN A 14 -23.33 12.37 -12.72
N LEU A 15 -22.49 12.62 -11.71
CA LEU A 15 -21.16 13.22 -11.88
C LEU A 15 -20.24 12.35 -12.77
N GLU A 16 -20.27 11.03 -12.59
CA GLU A 16 -19.53 10.09 -13.45
C GLU A 16 -19.98 10.20 -14.90
N ALA A 17 -21.30 10.31 -15.15
CA ALA A 17 -21.83 10.47 -16.49
C ALA A 17 -21.41 11.80 -17.12
N GLU A 18 -21.41 12.88 -16.34
CA GLU A 18 -20.98 14.23 -16.77
C GLU A 18 -19.50 14.26 -17.17
N TRP A 19 -18.64 13.50 -16.50
CA TRP A 19 -17.21 13.49 -16.77
C TRP A 19 -16.78 12.45 -17.84
N LYS A 20 -17.72 11.67 -18.40
CA LYS A 20 -17.43 10.75 -19.51
C LYS A 20 -16.71 11.39 -20.71
N PRO A 21 -17.00 12.64 -21.14
CA PRO A 21 -16.23 13.31 -22.19
C PRO A 21 -14.75 13.45 -21.86
N MET A 22 -14.41 13.82 -20.63
CA MET A 22 -13.02 13.89 -20.15
C MET A 22 -12.38 12.52 -20.21
N ARG A 23 -13.05 11.47 -19.70
CA ARG A 23 -12.57 10.09 -19.78
C ARG A 23 -12.23 9.67 -21.22
N ARG A 24 -13.07 10.03 -22.20
CA ARG A 24 -12.83 9.71 -23.63
C ARG A 24 -11.63 10.44 -24.21
N ALA A 25 -11.32 11.64 -23.70
CA ALA A 25 -10.16 12.43 -24.13
C ALA A 25 -8.84 11.94 -23.51
N LEU A 26 -8.88 11.15 -22.43
CA LEU A 26 -7.69 10.58 -21.80
C LEU A 26 -7.01 9.53 -22.68
N ARG A 27 -5.67 9.46 -22.59
CA ARG A 27 -4.89 8.33 -23.12
C ARG A 27 -5.40 7.03 -22.53
N ARG A 28 -5.29 5.94 -23.29
CA ARG A 28 -5.83 4.62 -22.91
C ARG A 28 -5.28 4.11 -21.57
N GLU A 29 -4.04 4.45 -21.24
CA GLU A 29 -3.42 4.12 -19.95
C GLU A 29 -4.14 4.76 -18.75
N TYR A 30 -4.63 6.00 -18.88
CA TYR A 30 -5.29 6.72 -17.79
C TYR A 30 -6.80 6.47 -17.69
N GLN A 31 -7.41 5.83 -18.69
CA GLN A 31 -8.86 5.56 -18.66
C GLN A 31 -9.22 4.58 -17.53
N HIS A 32 -8.38 3.57 -17.30
CA HIS A 32 -8.60 2.63 -16.21
C HIS A 32 -8.42 3.30 -14.83
N ASP A 33 -7.42 4.16 -14.69
CA ASP A 33 -7.23 4.91 -13.44
C ASP A 33 -8.37 5.88 -13.17
N PHE A 34 -8.92 6.51 -14.21
CA PHE A 34 -10.10 7.36 -14.11
C PHE A 34 -11.32 6.57 -13.59
N ASP A 35 -11.58 5.38 -14.12
CA ASP A 35 -12.69 4.53 -13.67
C ASP A 35 -12.53 4.15 -12.19
N ARG A 36 -11.30 3.83 -11.77
CA ARG A 36 -10.97 3.53 -10.35
C ARG A 36 -11.24 4.69 -9.39
N LEU A 37 -11.18 5.95 -9.84
CA LEU A 37 -11.51 7.11 -9.00
C LEU A 37 -12.95 7.01 -8.50
N PHE A 38 -13.90 6.80 -9.42
CA PHE A 38 -15.32 6.72 -9.06
C PHE A 38 -15.64 5.48 -8.23
N ASP A 39 -15.00 4.34 -8.53
CA ASP A 39 -15.15 3.13 -7.70
C ASP A 39 -14.71 3.36 -6.26
N ARG A 40 -13.57 4.04 -6.06
CA ARG A 40 -13.08 4.40 -4.72
C ARG A 40 -13.99 5.37 -4.01
N ALA A 41 -14.46 6.41 -4.71
CA ALA A 41 -15.35 7.41 -4.12
C ALA A 41 -16.66 6.79 -3.60
N ARG A 42 -17.20 5.76 -4.28
CA ARG A 42 -18.38 5.01 -3.83
C ARG A 42 -18.18 4.33 -2.46
N GLY A 43 -16.95 3.95 -2.11
CA GLY A 43 -16.62 3.37 -0.80
C GLY A 43 -16.85 4.33 0.38
N TYR A 44 -16.89 5.64 0.10
CA TYR A 44 -17.13 6.69 1.09
C TYR A 44 -18.57 7.23 1.04
N ALA A 45 -19.45 6.60 0.27
CA ALA A 45 -20.80 7.12 0.06
C ALA A 45 -21.64 7.19 1.33
N ASP A 46 -21.47 6.22 2.23
CA ASP A 46 -22.20 6.20 3.50
C ASP A 46 -21.74 7.35 4.41
N ALA A 47 -20.43 7.62 4.47
CA ALA A 47 -19.84 8.72 5.23
C ALA A 47 -20.23 10.10 4.64
N ALA A 48 -20.18 10.24 3.32
CA ALA A 48 -20.58 11.46 2.63
C ALA A 48 -22.08 11.77 2.80
N GLY A 49 -22.93 10.73 2.92
CA GLY A 49 -24.36 10.87 3.21
C GLY A 49 -24.64 11.56 4.55
N TYR A 50 -23.78 11.40 5.56
CA TYR A 50 -23.93 12.08 6.85
C TYR A 50 -23.59 13.58 6.80
N ALA A 51 -22.80 14.01 5.81
CA ALA A 51 -22.33 15.39 5.75
C ALA A 51 -23.45 16.39 5.40
N ASN A 52 -24.65 15.92 5.03
CA ASN A 52 -25.81 16.71 4.57
C ASN A 52 -25.37 17.87 3.64
N GLN A 53 -24.35 17.62 2.81
CA GLN A 53 -23.76 18.68 2.00
C GLN A 53 -24.64 18.92 0.77
N PRO A 54 -25.00 20.18 0.48
CA PRO A 54 -25.75 20.52 -0.73
C PRO A 54 -24.93 20.37 -2.01
N ASP A 55 -23.63 20.09 -1.89
CA ASP A 55 -22.68 20.04 -3.01
C ASP A 55 -22.06 18.64 -3.17
N PRO A 56 -22.58 17.83 -4.10
CA PRO A 56 -22.07 16.48 -4.34
C PRO A 56 -20.66 16.47 -4.97
N GLU A 57 -20.24 17.53 -5.65
CA GLU A 57 -18.88 17.61 -6.20
C GLU A 57 -17.84 17.73 -5.09
N ARG A 58 -18.11 18.54 -4.07
CA ARG A 58 -17.23 18.66 -2.89
C ARG A 58 -17.13 17.34 -2.13
N ALA A 59 -18.25 16.65 -1.97
CA ALA A 59 -18.27 15.33 -1.36
C ALA A 59 -17.49 14.28 -2.20
N LEU A 60 -17.59 14.34 -3.53
CA LEU A 60 -16.77 13.53 -4.45
C LEU A 60 -15.28 13.82 -4.25
N VAL A 61 -14.87 15.09 -4.29
CA VAL A 61 -13.45 15.47 -4.13
C VAL A 61 -12.90 14.99 -2.80
N LEU A 62 -13.62 15.19 -1.69
CA LEU A 62 -13.20 14.70 -0.37
C LEU A 62 -13.09 13.17 -0.32
N SER A 63 -14.04 12.47 -0.94
CA SER A 63 -14.02 11.00 -1.03
C SER A 63 -12.79 10.50 -1.81
N LEU A 64 -12.45 11.17 -2.91
CA LEU A 64 -11.25 10.85 -3.69
C LEU A 64 -9.96 11.12 -2.91
N LEU A 65 -9.87 12.27 -2.24
CA LEU A 65 -8.72 12.60 -1.39
C LEU A 65 -8.52 11.57 -0.28
N LEU A 66 -9.60 11.18 0.41
CA LEU A 66 -9.54 10.14 1.45
C LEU A 66 -9.12 8.78 0.90
N ALA A 67 -9.62 8.42 -0.29
CA ALA A 67 -9.22 7.18 -0.95
C ALA A 67 -7.73 7.16 -1.28
N HIS A 68 -7.20 8.27 -1.78
CA HIS A 68 -5.78 8.40 -2.10
C HIS A 68 -4.92 8.41 -0.84
N GLU A 69 -5.33 9.09 0.23
CA GLU A 69 -4.63 9.07 1.52
C GLU A 69 -4.54 7.64 2.08
N ALA A 70 -5.63 6.88 1.98
CA ALA A 70 -5.65 5.48 2.40
C ALA A 70 -4.73 4.59 1.54
N GLU A 71 -4.69 4.81 0.22
CA GLU A 71 -3.79 4.09 -0.69
C GLU A 71 -2.32 4.41 -0.41
N ILE A 72 -1.98 5.69 -0.21
CA ILE A 72 -0.61 6.12 0.12
C ILE A 72 -0.14 5.45 1.41
N ARG A 73 -0.96 5.47 2.46
CA ARG A 73 -0.64 4.78 3.72
C ARG A 73 -0.41 3.28 3.50
N CYS A 74 -1.30 2.61 2.77
CA CYS A 74 -1.14 1.18 2.46
C CYS A 74 0.14 0.86 1.68
N LEU A 75 0.53 1.74 0.74
CA LEU A 75 1.78 1.60 -0.01
C LEU A 75 3.00 1.78 0.90
N HIS A 76 2.98 2.76 1.81
CA HIS A 76 4.04 2.93 2.81
C HIS A 76 4.14 1.71 3.73
N ASP A 77 3.03 1.23 4.29
CA ASP A 77 3.02 0.05 5.16
C ASP A 77 3.63 -1.19 4.46
N ARG A 78 3.34 -1.34 3.17
CA ARG A 78 3.88 -2.44 2.35
C ARG A 78 5.37 -2.26 2.05
N LEU A 79 5.83 -1.04 1.81
CA LEU A 79 7.26 -0.75 1.64
C LEU A 79 8.02 -1.06 2.94
N ASP A 80 7.52 -0.61 4.08
CA ASP A 80 8.12 -0.88 5.39
C ASP A 80 8.20 -2.39 5.68
N GLU A 81 7.16 -3.14 5.31
CA GLU A 81 7.14 -4.61 5.45
C GLU A 81 8.22 -5.27 4.57
N LEU A 82 8.32 -4.85 3.31
CA LEU A 82 9.32 -5.36 2.39
C LEU A 82 10.73 -5.02 2.88
N GLU A 83 10.97 -3.81 3.37
CA GLU A 83 12.26 -3.40 3.92
C GLU A 83 12.63 -4.21 5.17
N ARG A 84 11.68 -4.42 6.09
CA ARG A 84 11.88 -5.28 7.27
C ARG A 84 12.20 -6.72 6.87
N SER A 85 11.46 -7.30 5.92
CA SER A 85 11.73 -8.67 5.44
C SER A 85 13.12 -8.82 4.81
N ARG A 86 13.60 -7.79 4.09
CA ARG A 86 14.96 -7.78 3.51
C ARG A 86 16.04 -7.67 4.58
N GLN A 87 15.84 -6.85 5.61
CA GLN A 87 16.79 -6.70 6.71
C GLN A 87 16.89 -7.96 7.57
N SER A 88 15.77 -8.63 7.85
CA SER A 88 15.75 -9.92 8.54
C SER A 88 16.50 -11.00 7.76
N GLY A 89 16.25 -11.12 6.45
CA GLY A 89 16.97 -12.09 5.61
C GLY A 89 18.47 -11.80 5.46
N ALA A 90 18.89 -10.53 5.51
CA ALA A 90 20.31 -10.16 5.51
C ALA A 90 21.01 -10.54 6.83
N SER A 91 20.36 -10.30 7.98
CA SER A 91 20.87 -10.68 9.31
C SER A 91 21.02 -12.20 9.47
N GLU A 92 20.07 -12.98 8.96
CA GLU A 92 20.13 -14.45 8.98
C GLU A 92 21.26 -14.99 8.07
N ALA A 93 21.49 -14.36 6.92
CA ALA A 93 22.58 -14.73 6.02
C ALA A 93 23.97 -14.41 6.63
N GLU A 94 24.12 -13.27 7.30
CA GLU A 94 25.35 -12.89 8.01
C GLU A 94 25.62 -13.84 9.19
N THR A 95 24.58 -14.16 9.98
CA THR A 95 24.69 -15.10 11.11
C THR A 95 25.06 -16.52 10.64
N SER A 96 24.49 -16.98 9.52
CA SER A 96 24.83 -18.28 8.94
C SER A 96 26.26 -18.33 8.38
N MET A 97 26.78 -17.22 7.84
CA MET A 97 28.17 -17.12 7.37
C MET A 97 29.18 -17.12 8.53
N GLU A 98 28.88 -16.43 9.63
CA GLU A 98 29.74 -16.46 10.83
C GLU A 98 29.78 -17.83 11.51
N ALA A 99 28.65 -18.55 11.55
CA ALA A 99 28.59 -19.90 12.11
C ALA A 99 29.45 -20.90 11.31
N ASP A 100 29.46 -20.81 9.98
CA ASP A 100 30.28 -21.66 9.09
C ASP A 100 31.79 -21.30 9.18
N ALA A 101 32.11 -20.01 9.30
CA ALA A 101 33.48 -19.53 9.47
C ALA A 101 34.07 -19.89 10.86
N GLY A 102 33.25 -19.93 11.92
CA GLY A 102 33.64 -20.34 13.26
C GLY A 102 33.99 -21.83 13.36
N ALA A 103 33.26 -22.70 12.65
CA ALA A 103 33.50 -24.14 12.64
C ALA A 103 34.86 -24.53 12.03
N THR A 104 35.41 -23.71 11.13
CA THR A 104 36.72 -23.97 10.49
C THR A 104 37.91 -23.66 11.40
N ARG A 105 37.76 -22.78 12.41
CA ARG A 105 38.89 -22.33 13.26
C ARG A 105 39.16 -23.22 14.48
N ASP A 106 38.22 -24.07 14.88
CA ASP A 106 38.35 -24.92 16.08
C ASP A 106 39.12 -26.24 15.80
N SER A 107 39.39 -26.58 14.54
CA SER A 107 40.05 -27.85 14.17
C SER A 107 41.59 -27.80 14.14
N THR A 108 42.25 -26.67 14.44
CA THR A 108 43.72 -26.53 14.27
C THR A 108 44.55 -26.43 15.56
N HIS A 109 44.00 -26.75 16.73
CA HIS A 109 44.80 -26.71 17.97
C HIS A 109 44.68 -27.96 18.84
N ASP A 110 45.04 -29.11 18.27
CA ASP A 110 45.47 -30.26 19.08
C ASP A 110 46.50 -31.11 18.33
N THR A 111 47.75 -30.66 18.32
CA THR A 111 48.90 -31.57 18.26
C THR A 111 49.96 -31.09 19.23
N ASP A 112 49.87 -31.67 20.42
CA ASP A 112 50.97 -32.36 21.10
C ASP A 112 52.11 -31.47 21.61
N THR A 113 51.87 -30.97 22.82
CA THR A 113 52.92 -30.62 23.78
C THR A 113 53.48 -31.92 24.37
N GLY A 114 54.68 -32.34 23.97
CA GLY A 114 55.36 -33.38 24.73
C GLY A 114 56.64 -33.94 24.14
N VAL A 115 57.77 -33.25 24.33
CA VAL A 115 59.09 -33.82 24.74
C VAL A 115 59.90 -32.62 25.26
N GLY A 116 60.33 -32.50 26.51
CA GLY A 116 60.61 -33.52 27.52
C GLY A 116 62.12 -33.73 27.65
N ALA A 117 62.77 -32.74 28.28
CA ALA A 117 63.94 -32.84 29.16
C ALA A 117 65.29 -33.44 28.69
N GLU A 118 66.34 -32.77 29.20
CA GLU A 118 67.75 -33.17 29.44
C GLU A 118 68.80 -32.98 28.33
#